data_AF-A0A5C6JIB2-F1
#
_entry.id   AF-A0A5C6JIB2-F1
#
_cell.length_a   1.000
_cell.length_b   1.000
_cell.length_c   1.000
_cell.angle_alpha   90.00
_cell.angle_beta   90.00
_cell.angle_gamma   90.00
#
_symmetry.space_group_name_H-M   'P 1'
#
loop_
_entity.id
_entity.type
_entity.pdbx_description
1 polymer ?
#
loop_
_entity_poly.entity_id
_entity_poly.type
_entity_poly.pdbx_seq_one_letter_code
_entity_poly.pdbx_strand_id
1 'polypeptide(L)'
;MIAASARLLSLLALLSSRPSWTCAELAESLKVTDRTVRRDIARLRELGYSVDSDAGPWGGYRLRAGTRVPPLILDDEEALAVAVGLGEAALNRALGSDQAALSALLKLRQVLPRRMADRLGELDGAFVRLPGSGGSGVGPGLLLELAGACRRGERARLSYTDAEGHRTVRDIDPYRLVHTGRLWYLVARDVARGAWRTFRADRVDRLQPTGHPADLTDPPDPAHLVSRNIANGPYPLSAT
;
A
#
# COMPACT_ATOMS: atom_id res chain seq x y z
N MET A 1 20.17 25.92 -21.72
CA MET A 1 20.74 24.64 -21.25
C MET A 1 20.25 24.41 -19.83
N ILE A 2 19.46 23.36 -19.59
CA ILE A 2 19.13 22.95 -18.22
C ILE A 2 20.45 22.54 -17.54
N ALA A 3 20.77 23.12 -16.38
CA ALA A 3 21.97 22.75 -15.61
C ALA A 3 21.98 21.23 -15.36
N ALA A 4 23.16 20.60 -15.32
CA ALA A 4 23.29 19.13 -15.24
C ALA A 4 22.44 18.50 -14.12
N SER A 5 22.29 19.19 -12.98
CA SER A 5 21.46 18.77 -11.86
C SER A 5 19.96 18.74 -12.20
N ALA A 6 19.43 19.77 -12.87
CA ALA A 6 18.03 19.83 -13.25
C ALA A 6 17.68 18.80 -14.34
N ARG A 7 18.66 18.45 -15.19
CA ARG A 7 18.48 17.37 -16.18
C ARG A 7 18.43 15.99 -15.52
N LEU A 8 19.24 15.72 -14.50
CA LEU A 8 19.17 14.47 -13.73
C LEU A 8 17.81 14.31 -13.05
N LEU A 9 17.28 15.39 -12.45
CA LEU A 9 15.94 15.36 -11.85
C LEU A 9 14.86 15.11 -12.92
N SER A 10 14.99 15.72 -14.09
CA SER A 10 14.07 15.49 -15.21
C SER A 10 14.16 14.06 -15.76
N LEU A 11 15.35 13.48 -15.83
CA LEU A 11 15.55 12.08 -16.23
C LEU A 11 14.90 11.13 -15.22
N LEU A 12 15.09 11.38 -13.92
CA LEU A 12 14.49 10.58 -12.86
C LEU A 12 12.96 10.66 -12.91
N ALA A 13 12.40 11.85 -13.11
CA ALA A 13 10.97 12.07 -13.32
C ALA A 13 10.39 11.22 -14.46
N LEU A 14 11.04 11.26 -15.62
CA LEU A 14 10.62 10.45 -16.78
C LEU A 14 10.65 8.97 -16.43
N LEU A 15 11.74 8.47 -15.87
CA LEU A 15 11.87 7.06 -15.47
C LEU A 15 10.84 6.62 -14.41
N SER A 16 10.31 7.54 -13.60
CA SER A 16 9.25 7.28 -12.63
C SER A 16 7.83 7.32 -13.22
N SER A 17 7.62 7.97 -14.37
CA SER A 17 6.29 8.16 -14.96
C SER A 17 5.70 6.92 -15.65
N ARG A 18 6.54 6.01 -16.16
CA ARG A 18 6.08 4.77 -16.81
C ARG A 18 7.13 3.65 -16.71
N PRO A 19 6.73 2.37 -16.88
CA PRO A 19 7.57 1.23 -16.56
C PRO A 19 8.87 1.12 -17.37
N SER A 20 8.91 1.66 -18.59
CA SER A 20 10.10 1.59 -19.46
C SER A 20 10.20 2.74 -20.44
N TRP A 21 11.44 3.10 -20.78
CA TRP A 21 11.78 4.11 -21.77
C TRP A 21 12.95 3.66 -22.64
N THR A 22 12.88 3.88 -23.94
CA THR A 22 14.05 3.71 -24.81
C THR A 22 15.04 4.87 -24.63
N CYS A 23 16.30 4.66 -25.02
CA CYS A 23 17.31 5.72 -25.00
C CYS A 23 16.91 6.91 -25.88
N ALA A 24 16.32 6.63 -27.05
CA ALA A 24 15.87 7.64 -28.01
C ALA A 24 14.73 8.50 -27.45
N GLU A 25 13.72 7.90 -26.82
CA GLU A 25 12.60 8.66 -26.22
C GLU A 25 13.08 9.57 -25.08
N LEU A 26 14.05 9.11 -24.27
CA LEU A 26 14.65 9.94 -23.22
C LEU A 26 15.47 11.08 -23.81
N ALA A 27 16.24 10.81 -24.87
CA ALA A 27 17.05 11.81 -25.57
C ALA A 27 16.16 12.91 -26.16
N GLU A 28 15.07 12.53 -26.83
CA GLU A 28 14.08 13.44 -27.38
C GLU A 28 13.40 14.27 -26.29
N SER A 29 12.88 13.61 -25.25
CA SER A 29 12.17 14.28 -24.14
C SER A 29 13.05 15.28 -23.39
N LEU A 30 14.33 14.94 -23.19
CA LEU A 30 15.31 15.80 -22.51
C LEU A 30 16.03 16.78 -23.44
N LYS A 31 15.81 16.69 -24.76
CA LYS A 31 16.48 17.47 -25.80
C LYS A 31 18.02 17.36 -25.72
N VAL A 32 18.53 16.14 -25.57
CA VAL A 32 19.96 15.81 -25.48
C VAL A 32 20.32 14.61 -26.35
N THR A 33 21.61 14.25 -26.40
CA THR A 33 22.07 13.07 -27.15
C THR A 33 21.94 11.78 -26.33
N ASP A 34 21.84 10.64 -27.00
CA ASP A 34 21.94 9.29 -26.39
C ASP A 34 23.16 9.13 -25.47
N ARG A 35 24.32 9.68 -25.88
CA ARG A 35 25.54 9.67 -25.07
C ARG A 35 25.35 10.39 -23.74
N THR A 36 24.62 11.51 -23.75
CA THR A 36 24.30 12.28 -22.55
C THR A 36 23.34 11.51 -21.65
N VAL A 37 22.30 10.89 -22.21
CA VAL A 37 21.35 10.04 -21.46
C VAL A 37 22.09 8.90 -20.76
N ARG A 38 22.94 8.16 -21.48
CA ARG A 38 23.73 7.05 -20.89
C ARG A 38 24.63 7.52 -19.75
N ARG A 39 25.25 8.70 -19.88
CA ARG A 39 26.07 9.31 -18.83
C ARG A 39 25.23 9.72 -17.61
N ASP A 40 24.06 10.31 -17.83
CA ASP A 40 23.18 10.73 -16.74
C ASP A 40 22.56 9.52 -16.02
N ILE A 41 22.28 8.42 -16.72
CA ILE A 41 21.87 7.13 -16.13
C ILE A 41 22.96 6.54 -15.24
N ALA A 42 24.21 6.53 -15.71
CA ALA A 42 25.34 6.09 -14.88
C ALA A 42 25.43 6.93 -13.59
N ARG A 43 25.19 8.23 -13.69
CA ARG A 43 25.19 9.14 -12.54
C ARG A 43 24.02 8.93 -11.58
N LEU A 44 22.83 8.58 -12.08
CA LEU A 44 21.72 8.15 -11.22
C LEU A 44 22.06 6.86 -10.46
N ARG A 45 22.75 5.90 -11.11
CA ARG A 45 23.22 4.67 -10.45
C ARG A 45 24.24 4.97 -9.35
N GLU A 46 25.18 5.88 -9.58
CA GLU A 46 26.14 6.36 -8.56
C GLU A 46 25.44 7.00 -7.35
N LEU A 47 24.31 7.68 -7.58
CA LEU A 47 23.47 8.28 -6.51
C LEU A 47 22.61 7.25 -5.76
N GLY A 48 22.70 5.97 -6.12
CA GLY A 48 21.99 4.87 -5.46
C GLY A 48 20.62 4.53 -6.05
N TYR A 49 20.28 5.05 -7.23
CA TYR A 49 19.06 4.64 -7.95
C TYR A 49 19.32 3.36 -8.77
N SER A 50 18.47 2.36 -8.61
CA SER A 50 18.54 1.12 -9.38
C SER A 50 17.88 1.29 -10.76
N VAL A 51 18.66 1.59 -11.78
CA VAL A 51 18.18 1.67 -13.18
C VAL A 51 18.64 0.43 -13.94
N ASP A 52 17.70 -0.41 -14.37
CA ASP A 52 17.97 -1.55 -15.25
C ASP A 52 18.04 -1.11 -16.71
N SER A 53 18.76 -1.89 -17.52
CA SER A 53 18.86 -1.67 -18.97
C SER A 53 18.74 -3.01 -19.70
N ASP A 54 17.73 -3.15 -20.53
CA ASP A 54 17.60 -4.30 -21.42
C ASP A 54 18.47 -4.08 -22.68
N ALA A 55 19.17 -5.11 -23.14
CA ALA A 55 19.99 -5.03 -24.35
C ALA A 55 19.17 -5.31 -25.62
N GLY A 56 19.49 -4.62 -26.72
CA GLY A 56 18.88 -4.82 -28.05
C GLY A 56 18.44 -3.52 -28.73
N PRO A 57 17.99 -3.57 -30.00
CA PRO A 57 17.54 -2.39 -30.76
C PRO A 57 16.35 -1.65 -30.12
N TRP A 58 15.55 -2.37 -29.34
CA TRP A 58 14.40 -1.87 -28.57
C TRP A 58 14.67 -1.85 -27.06
N GLY A 59 15.95 -1.94 -26.67
CA GLY A 59 16.38 -2.00 -25.28
C GLY A 59 15.98 -0.74 -24.51
N GLY A 60 15.32 -0.94 -23.37
CA GLY A 60 14.77 0.13 -22.54
C GLY A 60 15.46 0.26 -21.18
N TYR A 61 15.40 1.46 -20.63
CA TYR A 61 15.73 1.78 -19.26
C TYR A 61 14.48 1.74 -18.38
N ARG A 62 14.65 1.16 -17.19
CA ARG A 62 13.58 1.00 -16.21
C ARG A 62 14.09 1.34 -14.83
N LEU A 63 13.33 2.12 -14.07
CA LEU A 63 13.63 2.34 -12.66
C LEU A 63 13.09 1.14 -11.86
N ARG A 64 13.98 0.44 -11.15
CA ARG A 64 13.62 -0.64 -10.24
C ARG A 64 13.29 -0.08 -8.87
N ALA A 65 12.44 -0.79 -8.14
CA ALA A 65 12.25 -0.56 -6.72
C ALA A 65 13.60 -0.75 -6.01
N GLY A 66 14.20 0.37 -5.56
CA GLY A 66 15.41 0.38 -4.74
C GLY A 66 15.08 0.35 -3.25
N THR A 67 16.09 0.54 -2.40
CA THR A 67 15.93 0.63 -0.94
C THR A 67 15.25 1.91 -0.46
N ARG A 68 15.11 2.90 -1.36
CA ARG A 68 14.42 4.18 -1.12
C ARG A 68 13.42 4.45 -2.23
N VAL A 69 12.26 4.99 -1.86
CA VAL A 69 11.28 5.47 -2.82
C VAL A 69 11.86 6.72 -3.50
N PRO A 70 11.98 6.75 -4.84
CA PRO A 70 12.44 7.94 -5.55
C PRO A 70 11.46 9.11 -5.35
N PRO A 71 11.89 10.37 -5.55
CA PRO A 71 10.97 11.50 -5.59
C PRO A 71 9.90 11.24 -6.66
N LEU A 72 8.65 11.10 -6.21
CA LEU A 72 7.49 10.95 -7.08
C LEU A 72 7.10 12.33 -7.61
N ILE A 73 6.94 12.44 -8.93
CA ILE A 73 6.26 13.58 -9.52
C ILE A 73 4.81 13.18 -9.61
N LEU A 74 3.97 13.91 -8.87
CA LEU A 74 2.53 13.73 -8.84
C LEU A 74 1.91 14.95 -9.52
N ASP A 75 0.91 14.74 -10.36
CA ASP A 75 0.07 15.83 -10.83
C ASP A 75 -0.88 16.34 -9.72
N ASP A 76 -1.68 17.36 -10.06
CA ASP A 76 -2.58 18.00 -9.10
C ASP A 76 -3.66 17.02 -8.56
N GLU A 77 -4.14 16.07 -9.36
CA GLU A 77 -5.15 15.10 -8.95
C GLU A 77 -4.53 13.94 -8.16
N GLU A 78 -3.40 13.42 -8.60
CA GLU A 78 -2.64 12.37 -7.94
C GLU A 78 -2.18 12.80 -6.55
N ALA A 79 -1.64 14.00 -6.42
CA ALA A 79 -1.18 14.51 -5.14
C ALA A 79 -2.34 14.78 -4.16
N LEU A 80 -3.50 15.23 -4.65
CA LEU A 80 -4.71 15.37 -3.85
C LEU A 80 -5.21 13.99 -3.37
N ALA A 81 -5.27 13.00 -4.26
CA ALA A 81 -5.68 11.64 -3.92
C ALA A 81 -4.76 10.99 -2.86
N VAL A 82 -3.44 11.16 -3.01
CA VAL A 82 -2.47 10.67 -2.02
C VAL A 82 -2.64 11.38 -0.69
N ALA A 83 -2.83 12.70 -0.68
CA ALA A 83 -3.00 13.46 0.55
C ALA A 83 -4.29 13.08 1.30
N VAL A 84 -5.41 12.92 0.59
CA VAL A 84 -6.67 12.43 1.17
C VAL A 84 -6.50 11.02 1.72
N GLY A 85 -5.89 10.11 0.96
CA GLY A 85 -5.64 8.74 1.41
C GLY A 85 -4.73 8.66 2.65
N LEU A 86 -3.70 9.50 2.72
CA LEU A 86 -2.84 9.61 3.90
C LEU A 86 -3.57 10.22 5.11
N GLY A 87 -4.45 11.21 4.89
CA GLY A 87 -5.32 11.77 5.93
C GLY A 87 -6.26 10.73 6.52
N GLU A 88 -6.96 9.97 5.67
CA GLU A 88 -7.80 8.85 6.09
C GLU A 88 -7.00 7.77 6.83
N ALA A 89 -5.80 7.43 6.35
CA ALA A 89 -4.95 6.44 7.00
C ALA A 89 -4.43 6.89 8.38
N ALA A 90 -4.10 8.17 8.53
CA ALA A 90 -3.66 8.76 9.79
C ALA A 90 -4.80 8.82 10.83
N LEU A 91 -6.05 8.96 10.38
CA LEU A 91 -7.21 9.14 11.25
C LEU A 91 -7.89 7.81 11.61
N ASN A 92 -7.96 6.84 10.70
CA ASN A 92 -8.72 5.60 10.93
C ASN A 92 -7.94 4.50 11.66
N ARG A 93 -6.70 4.75 12.09
CA ARG A 93 -5.77 3.72 12.62
C ARG A 93 -5.67 2.47 11.75
N ALA A 94 -6.10 2.52 10.50
CA ALA A 94 -6.29 1.34 9.65
C ALA A 94 -4.98 0.59 9.39
N LEU A 95 -3.84 1.27 9.57
CA LEU A 95 -2.50 0.72 9.41
C LEU A 95 -1.69 0.69 10.71
N GLY A 96 -2.28 0.92 11.89
CA GLY A 96 -1.60 0.77 13.19
C GLY A 96 -0.36 1.65 13.42
N SER A 97 -0.07 2.54 12.47
CA SER A 97 1.06 3.47 12.45
C SER A 97 0.56 4.82 11.96
N ASP A 98 -0.28 5.43 12.79
CA ASP A 98 -0.81 6.79 12.59
C ASP A 98 0.36 7.77 12.35
N GLN A 99 1.51 7.51 12.99
CA GLN A 99 2.73 8.28 12.88
C GLN A 99 3.37 8.23 11.50
N ALA A 100 3.38 7.09 10.80
CA ALA A 100 3.97 7.00 9.46
C ALA A 100 3.10 7.72 8.42
N ALA A 101 1.78 7.51 8.48
CA ALA A 101 0.82 8.20 7.62
C ALA A 101 0.84 9.72 7.87
N LEU A 102 0.85 10.14 9.14
CA LEU A 102 0.97 11.54 9.52
C LEU A 102 2.31 12.15 9.09
N SER A 103 3.43 11.44 9.28
CA SER A 103 4.75 11.90 8.83
C SER A 103 4.80 12.06 7.30
N ALA A 104 4.24 11.10 6.56
CA ALA A 104 4.14 11.19 5.10
C ALA A 104 3.25 12.36 4.67
N LEU A 105 2.10 12.55 5.33
CA LEU A 105 1.20 13.68 5.04
C LEU A 105 1.88 15.02 5.31
N LEU A 106 2.62 15.15 6.42
CA LEU A 106 3.38 16.36 6.74
C LEU A 106 4.47 16.63 5.69
N LYS A 107 5.21 15.60 5.25
CA LYS A 107 6.20 15.73 4.16
C LYS A 107 5.54 16.16 2.85
N LEU A 108 4.37 15.60 2.53
CA LEU A 108 3.62 15.96 1.32
C LEU A 108 3.12 17.41 1.40
N ARG A 109 2.56 17.85 2.54
CA ARG A 109 2.12 19.23 2.75
C ARG A 109 3.24 20.26 2.59
N GLN A 110 4.50 19.90 2.88
CA GLN A 110 5.65 20.79 2.68
C GLN A 110 5.96 21.07 1.20
N VAL A 111 5.59 20.16 0.30
CA VAL A 111 5.86 20.27 -1.14
C VAL A 111 4.61 20.58 -1.98
N LEU A 112 3.42 20.53 -1.38
CA LEU A 112 2.16 20.88 -2.05
C LEU A 112 2.06 22.39 -2.34
N PRO A 113 1.69 22.78 -3.57
CA PRO A 113 1.29 24.16 -3.88
C PRO A 113 0.14 24.64 -3.00
N ARG A 114 0.14 25.94 -2.61
CA ARG A 114 -0.89 26.56 -1.75
C ARG A 114 -2.32 26.22 -2.17
N ARG A 115 -2.63 26.35 -3.47
CA ARG A 115 -3.96 26.04 -4.04
C ARG A 115 -4.48 24.64 -3.69
N MET A 116 -3.59 23.66 -3.56
CA MET A 116 -3.93 22.27 -3.23
C MET A 116 -4.02 22.06 -1.72
N ALA A 117 -3.15 22.72 -0.96
CA ALA A 117 -3.24 22.72 0.50
C ALA A 117 -4.55 23.34 1.00
N ASP A 118 -5.02 24.41 0.34
CA ASP A 118 -6.29 25.07 0.64
C ASP A 118 -7.49 24.13 0.37
N ARG A 119 -7.52 23.46 -0.80
CA ARG A 119 -8.53 22.44 -1.13
C ARG A 119 -8.57 21.28 -0.12
N LEU A 120 -7.43 20.84 0.38
CA LEU A 120 -7.37 19.85 1.47
C LEU A 120 -7.97 20.37 2.77
N GLY A 121 -7.71 21.63 3.12
CA GLY A 121 -8.29 22.27 4.31
C GLY A 121 -9.81 22.40 4.22
N GLU A 122 -10.35 22.72 3.04
CA GLU A 122 -11.79 22.76 2.79
C GLU A 122 -12.44 21.37 2.94
N LEU A 123 -11.79 20.32 2.44
CA LEU A 123 -12.25 18.94 2.60
C LEU A 123 -12.28 18.52 4.07
N ASP A 124 -11.22 18.79 4.84
CA ASP A 124 -11.17 18.47 6.26
C ASP A 124 -12.29 19.15 7.07
N GLY A 125 -12.68 20.38 6.70
CA GLY A 125 -13.79 21.12 7.33
C GLY A 125 -15.19 20.61 6.95
N ALA A 126 -15.33 19.95 5.80
CA ALA A 126 -16.62 19.44 5.29
C ALA A 126 -17.00 18.06 5.83
N PHE A 127 -16.03 17.29 6.34
CA PHE A 127 -16.27 15.94 6.86
C PHE A 127 -16.61 15.96 8.36
N VAL A 128 -17.87 15.66 8.71
CA VAL A 128 -18.23 15.29 10.08
C VAL A 128 -17.82 13.84 10.31
N ARG A 129 -16.77 13.64 11.10
CA ARG A 129 -16.19 12.31 11.35
C ARG A 129 -16.79 11.72 12.63
N LEU A 130 -17.36 10.52 12.51
CA LEU A 130 -17.77 9.74 13.67
C LEU A 130 -16.53 9.07 14.27
N PRO A 131 -16.23 9.22 15.58
CA PRO A 131 -15.14 8.49 16.20
C PRO A 131 -15.39 6.98 16.02
N GLY A 132 -14.49 6.32 15.29
CA GLY A 132 -14.56 4.86 15.12
C GLY A 132 -14.47 4.19 16.49
N SER A 133 -15.27 3.14 16.70
CA SER A 133 -15.26 2.38 17.94
C SER A 133 -13.92 1.68 18.18
N GLY A 134 -13.02 2.34 18.90
CA GLY A 134 -12.05 1.76 19.84
C GLY A 134 -11.06 0.67 19.36
N GLY A 135 -10.92 0.40 18.06
CA GLY A 135 -9.96 -0.60 17.57
C GLY A 135 -8.51 -0.12 17.69
N SER A 136 -7.62 -0.94 18.26
CA SER A 136 -6.18 -0.79 18.06
C SER A 136 -5.89 -1.05 16.58
N GLY A 137 -5.28 -0.10 15.89
CA GLY A 137 -4.93 -0.27 14.48
C GLY A 137 -4.04 -1.49 14.21
N VAL A 138 -4.14 -2.08 13.02
CA VAL A 138 -3.30 -3.22 12.61
C VAL A 138 -1.94 -2.72 12.17
N GLY A 139 -0.84 -3.12 12.83
CA GLY A 139 0.50 -2.67 12.42
C GLY A 139 0.82 -2.97 10.94
N PRO A 140 1.55 -2.11 10.20
CA PRO A 140 1.79 -2.29 8.77
C PRO A 140 2.54 -3.58 8.45
N GLY A 141 3.47 -3.99 9.33
CA GLY A 141 4.21 -5.25 9.21
C GLY A 141 3.29 -6.46 9.19
N LEU A 142 2.31 -6.51 10.09
CA LEU A 142 1.35 -7.61 10.16
C LEU A 142 0.44 -7.66 8.93
N LEU A 143 -0.02 -6.51 8.42
CA LEU A 143 -0.77 -6.46 7.16
C LEU A 143 0.05 -6.97 5.97
N LEU A 144 1.33 -6.61 5.90
CA LEU A 144 2.24 -7.11 4.87
C LEU A 144 2.48 -8.62 4.99
N GLU A 145 2.63 -9.14 6.22
CA GLU A 145 2.73 -10.58 6.48
C GLU A 145 1.49 -11.34 6.02
N LEU A 146 0.29 -10.84 6.39
CA LEU A 146 -1.00 -11.41 5.98
C LEU A 146 -1.17 -11.38 4.46
N ALA A 147 -0.90 -10.23 3.82
CA ALA A 147 -0.97 -10.10 2.36
C ALA A 147 0.04 -11.02 1.66
N GLY A 148 1.23 -11.17 2.25
CA GLY A 148 2.26 -12.09 1.78
C GLY A 148 1.79 -13.55 1.83
N ALA A 149 1.17 -13.97 2.93
CA ALA A 149 0.64 -15.33 3.07
C ALA A 149 -0.48 -15.61 2.06
N CYS A 150 -1.41 -14.67 1.84
CA CYS A 150 -2.44 -14.77 0.81
C CYS A 150 -1.85 -14.88 -0.61
N ARG A 151 -0.79 -14.12 -0.92
CA ARG A 151 -0.13 -14.18 -2.24
C ARG A 151 0.63 -15.49 -2.47
N ARG A 152 1.32 -15.99 -1.44
CA ARG A 152 2.09 -17.25 -1.54
C ARG A 152 1.18 -18.47 -1.60
N GLY A 153 -0.08 -18.36 -1.18
CA GLY A 153 -0.99 -19.50 -1.08
C GLY A 153 -0.44 -20.52 -0.08
N GLU A 154 0.06 -20.03 1.05
CA GLU A 154 0.75 -20.84 2.05
C GLU A 154 -0.10 -20.91 3.33
N ARG A 155 -0.30 -22.12 3.84
CA ARG A 155 -0.95 -22.36 5.14
C ARG A 155 -0.18 -21.65 6.24
N ALA A 156 -0.90 -21.07 7.17
CA ALA A 156 -0.32 -20.33 8.27
C ALA A 156 -0.96 -20.71 9.60
N ARG A 157 -0.15 -20.74 10.66
CA ARG A 157 -0.60 -20.83 12.03
C ARG A 157 -0.90 -19.42 12.55
N LEU A 158 -2.16 -19.17 12.83
CA LEU A 158 -2.69 -17.91 13.32
C LEU A 158 -2.88 -17.96 14.83
N SER A 159 -2.23 -17.06 15.56
CA SER A 159 -2.56 -16.74 16.96
C SER A 159 -3.56 -15.59 16.97
N TYR A 160 -4.74 -15.82 17.52
CA TYR A 160 -5.89 -14.91 17.43
C TYR A 160 -6.60 -14.77 18.77
N THR A 161 -6.88 -13.52 19.16
CA THR A 161 -7.67 -13.21 20.35
C THR A 161 -9.10 -12.85 19.94
N ASP A 162 -10.11 -13.55 20.47
CA ASP A 162 -11.52 -13.26 20.13
C ASP A 162 -12.06 -11.99 20.82
N ALA A 163 -13.38 -11.72 20.70
CA ALA A 163 -13.97 -10.51 21.30
C ALA A 163 -14.00 -10.60 22.82
N GLU A 164 -14.07 -11.81 23.34
CA GLU A 164 -14.16 -12.18 24.74
C GLU A 164 -12.78 -12.28 25.39
N GLY A 165 -11.69 -12.11 24.62
CA GLY A 165 -10.32 -12.10 25.10
C GLY A 165 -9.65 -13.48 25.13
N HIS A 166 -10.28 -14.52 24.58
CA HIS A 166 -9.69 -15.85 24.51
C HIS A 166 -8.67 -15.93 23.38
N ARG A 167 -7.43 -16.27 23.74
CA ARG A 167 -6.37 -16.59 22.78
C ARG A 167 -6.59 -17.99 22.22
N THR A 168 -6.60 -18.09 20.90
CA THR A 168 -6.67 -19.36 20.17
C THR A 168 -5.54 -19.44 19.15
N VAL A 169 -5.03 -20.64 18.93
CA VAL A 169 -4.05 -20.92 17.87
C VAL A 169 -4.71 -21.87 16.88
N ARG A 170 -4.71 -21.49 15.60
CA ARG A 170 -5.40 -22.23 14.54
C ARG A 170 -4.55 -22.29 13.30
N ASP A 171 -4.56 -23.43 12.62
CA ASP A 171 -4.00 -23.52 11.27
C ASP A 171 -5.08 -23.07 10.27
N ILE A 172 -4.71 -22.11 9.43
CA ILE A 172 -5.60 -21.46 8.47
C ILE A 172 -4.97 -21.48 7.07
N ASP A 173 -5.82 -21.52 6.06
CA ASP A 173 -5.44 -21.36 4.65
C ASP A 173 -5.85 -19.93 4.21
N PRO A 174 -4.90 -18.97 4.18
CA PRO A 174 -5.20 -17.55 3.93
C PRO A 174 -5.58 -17.32 2.47
N TYR A 175 -6.69 -16.60 2.25
CA TYR A 175 -7.21 -16.35 0.91
C TYR A 175 -7.09 -14.88 0.50
N ARG A 176 -7.78 -13.97 1.19
CA ARG A 176 -7.85 -12.54 0.83
C ARG A 176 -7.97 -11.65 2.05
N LEU A 177 -7.39 -10.44 1.94
CA LEU A 177 -7.63 -9.34 2.87
C LEU A 177 -8.72 -8.43 2.29
N VAL A 178 -9.66 -8.03 3.14
CA VAL A 178 -10.79 -7.16 2.79
C VAL A 178 -10.75 -5.94 3.71
N HIS A 179 -10.76 -4.75 3.12
CA HIS A 179 -10.87 -3.49 3.85
C HIS A 179 -12.32 -3.01 3.82
N THR A 180 -12.86 -2.65 4.98
CA THR A 180 -14.27 -2.26 5.14
C THR A 180 -14.45 -0.76 5.34
N GLY A 181 -13.43 0.03 4.98
CA GLY A 181 -13.37 1.47 5.26
C GLY A 181 -12.84 1.80 6.67
N ARG A 182 -13.01 0.89 7.63
CA ARG A 182 -12.54 1.07 9.02
C ARG A 182 -11.59 -0.02 9.49
N LEU A 183 -11.91 -1.28 9.17
CA LEU A 183 -11.19 -2.44 9.69
C LEU A 183 -10.78 -3.38 8.56
N TRP A 184 -9.65 -4.04 8.77
CA TRP A 184 -9.14 -5.11 7.90
C TRP A 184 -9.63 -6.46 8.39
N TYR A 185 -10.11 -7.27 7.46
CA TYR A 185 -10.55 -8.65 7.69
C TYR A 185 -9.74 -9.59 6.81
N LEU A 186 -9.22 -10.66 7.39
CA LEU A 186 -8.65 -11.79 6.69
C LEU A 186 -9.75 -12.83 6.44
N VAL A 187 -9.99 -13.16 5.18
CA VAL A 187 -10.76 -14.33 4.78
C VAL A 187 -9.81 -15.51 4.66
N ALA A 188 -10.06 -16.56 5.43
CA ALA A 188 -9.27 -17.77 5.42
C ALA A 188 -10.13 -18.99 5.73
N ARG A 189 -9.71 -20.17 5.26
CA ARG A 189 -10.34 -21.44 5.62
C ARG A 189 -9.69 -21.97 6.90
N ASP A 190 -10.51 -22.26 7.92
CA ASP A 190 -10.04 -22.91 9.15
C ASP A 190 -9.81 -24.39 8.86
N VAL A 191 -8.56 -24.85 8.97
CA VAL A 191 -8.16 -26.21 8.59
C VAL A 191 -8.82 -27.26 9.48
N ALA A 192 -8.93 -26.98 10.78
CA ALA A 192 -9.51 -27.91 11.73
C ALA A 192 -11.02 -28.08 11.53
N ARG A 193 -11.69 -27.03 11.04
CA ARG A 193 -13.16 -27.04 10.82
C ARG A 193 -13.57 -27.22 9.36
N GLY A 194 -12.62 -27.16 8.43
CA GLY A 194 -12.88 -27.23 7.00
C GLY A 194 -13.75 -26.10 6.43
N ALA A 195 -13.91 -24.99 7.16
CA ALA A 195 -14.91 -23.95 6.85
C ALA A 195 -14.29 -22.56 6.66
N TRP A 196 -14.87 -21.78 5.75
CA TRP A 196 -14.49 -20.39 5.49
C TRP A 196 -14.88 -19.48 6.66
N ARG A 197 -13.93 -18.65 7.12
CA ARG A 197 -14.10 -17.73 8.24
C ARG A 197 -13.45 -16.38 7.97
N THR A 198 -13.93 -15.37 8.69
CA THR A 198 -13.39 -14.01 8.68
C THR A 198 -12.70 -13.73 10.01
N PHE A 199 -11.45 -13.29 9.97
CA PHE A 199 -10.66 -12.91 11.13
C PHE A 199 -10.37 -11.42 11.09
N ARG A 200 -10.62 -10.72 12.19
CA ARG A 200 -10.27 -9.30 12.33
C ARG A 200 -8.76 -9.14 12.43
N ALA A 201 -8.14 -8.42 11.51
CA ALA A 201 -6.68 -8.33 11.46
C ALA A 201 -6.08 -7.59 12.67
N ASP A 202 -6.85 -6.72 13.33
CA ASP A 202 -6.44 -6.04 14.57
C ASP A 202 -6.39 -6.96 15.80
N ARG A 203 -6.96 -8.16 15.68
CA ARG A 203 -6.99 -9.18 16.74
C ARG A 203 -6.02 -10.34 16.49
N VAL A 204 -5.22 -10.24 15.43
CA VAL A 204 -4.17 -11.21 15.12
C VAL A 204 -2.94 -10.86 15.94
N ASP A 205 -2.54 -11.76 16.84
CA ASP A 205 -1.32 -11.60 17.64
C ASP A 205 -0.07 -11.96 16.82
N ARG A 206 -0.15 -13.05 16.05
CA ARG A 206 0.99 -13.59 15.29
C ARG A 206 0.51 -14.45 14.13
N LEU A 207 1.23 -14.37 13.01
CA LEU A 207 1.09 -15.26 11.86
C LEU A 207 2.40 -16.00 11.61
N GLN A 208 2.37 -17.33 11.55
CA GLN A 208 3.54 -18.15 11.24
C GLN A 208 3.27 -19.01 10.00
N PRO A 209 3.99 -18.79 8.88
CA PRO A 209 3.89 -19.67 7.72
C PRO A 209 4.34 -21.09 8.09
N THR A 210 3.66 -22.11 7.56
CA THR A 210 3.98 -23.52 7.87
C THR A 210 4.71 -24.24 6.74
N GLY A 211 4.92 -23.61 5.59
CA GLY A 211 5.50 -24.24 4.40
C GLY A 211 4.54 -25.16 3.63
N HIS A 212 3.33 -25.40 4.13
CA HIS A 212 2.33 -26.20 3.42
C HIS A 212 1.51 -25.34 2.46
N PRO A 213 1.11 -25.86 1.28
CA PRO A 213 0.20 -25.15 0.39
C PRO A 213 -1.18 -25.00 1.03
N ALA A 214 -1.80 -23.84 0.81
CA ALA A 214 -3.15 -23.54 1.25
C ALA A 214 -4.19 -24.28 0.38
N ASP A 215 -5.20 -24.88 1.01
CA ASP A 215 -6.34 -25.49 0.32
C ASP A 215 -7.47 -24.47 0.16
N LEU A 216 -7.51 -23.85 -1.02
CA LEU A 216 -8.46 -22.80 -1.40
C LEU A 216 -9.61 -23.33 -2.27
N THR A 217 -10.00 -24.59 -2.11
CA THR A 217 -11.11 -25.20 -2.88
C THR A 217 -12.43 -24.47 -2.62
N ASP A 218 -13.14 -24.12 -3.70
CA ASP A 218 -14.44 -23.40 -3.70
C ASP A 218 -14.45 -22.15 -2.79
N PRO A 219 -13.64 -21.12 -3.13
CA PRO A 219 -13.54 -19.94 -2.31
C PRO A 219 -14.78 -19.04 -2.44
N PRO A 220 -15.34 -18.54 -1.32
CA PRO A 220 -16.46 -17.62 -1.36
C PRO A 220 -16.00 -16.25 -1.88
N ASP A 221 -16.96 -15.43 -2.31
CA ASP A 221 -16.72 -14.01 -2.50
C ASP A 221 -16.28 -13.38 -1.16
N PRO A 222 -15.02 -12.87 -1.06
CA PRO A 222 -14.50 -12.29 0.17
C PRO A 222 -15.31 -11.10 0.66
N ALA A 223 -15.75 -10.22 -0.24
CA ALA A 223 -16.46 -9.01 0.10
C ALA A 223 -17.86 -9.35 0.63
N HIS A 224 -18.53 -10.32 -0.01
CA HIS A 224 -19.83 -10.78 0.43
C HIS A 224 -19.75 -11.53 1.78
N LEU A 225 -18.75 -12.39 1.98
CA LEU A 225 -18.58 -13.09 3.27
C LEU A 225 -18.33 -12.11 4.42
N VAL A 226 -17.47 -11.11 4.20
CA VAL A 226 -17.15 -10.09 5.21
C VAL A 226 -18.35 -9.20 5.50
N SER A 227 -19.05 -8.71 4.47
CA SER A 227 -20.26 -7.89 4.66
C SER A 227 -21.36 -8.63 5.42
N ARG A 228 -21.62 -9.91 5.11
CA ARG A 228 -22.57 -10.75 5.86
C ARG A 228 -22.17 -10.94 7.32
N ASN A 229 -20.89 -11.20 7.59
CA ASN A 229 -20.43 -11.43 8.97
C ASN A 229 -20.41 -10.14 9.81
N ILE A 230 -20.21 -8.98 9.18
CA ILE A 230 -20.30 -7.68 9.87
C ILE A 230 -21.76 -7.33 10.15
N ALA A 231 -22.66 -7.55 9.18
CA ALA A 231 -24.09 -7.30 9.34
C ALA A 231 -24.74 -8.18 10.42
N ASN A 232 -24.21 -9.40 10.62
CA ASN A 232 -24.67 -10.35 11.64
C ASN A 232 -23.90 -10.25 12.97
N GLY A 233 -22.88 -9.39 13.05
CA GLY A 233 -22.19 -9.10 14.31
C GLY A 233 -23.03 -8.14 15.18
N PRO A 234 -22.81 -8.10 16.51
CA PRO A 234 -23.60 -7.26 17.40
C PRO A 234 -23.31 -5.77 17.12
N TYR A 235 -24.10 -5.16 16.24
CA TYR A 235 -24.31 -3.72 16.24
C TYR A 235 -25.48 -3.45 17.20
N PRO A 236 -25.23 -2.93 18.42
CA PRO A 236 -26.31 -2.30 19.16
C PRO A 236 -26.71 -1.05 18.37
N LEU A 237 -27.88 -1.11 17.73
CA LEU A 237 -28.59 0.07 17.27
C LEU A 237 -28.97 0.88 18.52
N SER A 238 -28.13 1.82 18.92
CA SER A 238 -28.54 2.89 19.83
C SER A 238 -29.11 4.01 18.96
N ALA A 239 -30.42 3.99 18.76
CA ALA A 239 -31.17 5.17 18.35
C ALA A 239 -31.25 6.12 19.56
N THR A 240 -31.00 7.40 19.33
CA THR A 240 -31.45 8.49 20.21
C THR A 240 -32.26 9.44 19.35
#